data_AF-A0A935CST5-F1
#
_entry.id   AF-A0A935CST5-F1
#
_cell.length_a   1.000
_cell.length_b   1.000
_cell.length_c   1.000
_cell.angle_alpha   90.00
_cell.angle_beta   90.00
_cell.angle_gamma   90.00
#
_symmetry.space_group_name_H-M   'P 1'
#
loop_
_entity.id
_entity.type
_entity.pdbx_description
1 polymer ?
#
loop_
_entity_poly.entity_id
_entity_poly.type
_entity_poly.pdbx_seq_one_letter_code
_entity_poly.pdbx_strand_id
1 'polypeptide(L)' 'MQIYKSAYFVPALSLALSAAMFRFDGQGMSWMWSDQPFVAALLAGASVAFWWLLFASREKRQG' A
#
# COMPACT_ATOMS: atom_id res chain seq x y z
N MET A 1 15.62 -2.87 -22.20
CA MET A 1 14.93 -2.20 -21.06
C MET A 1 14.21 -3.27 -20.26
N GLN A 2 14.89 -3.90 -19.28
CA GLN A 2 14.23 -4.89 -18.43
C GLN A 2 13.33 -4.15 -17.45
N ILE A 3 12.04 -4.12 -17.77
CA ILE A 3 11.01 -3.71 -16.83
C ILE A 3 11.08 -4.71 -15.68
N TYR A 4 11.73 -4.36 -14.58
CA TYR A 4 11.71 -5.13 -13.34
C TYR A 4 10.27 -5.18 -12.87
N LYS A 5 9.55 -6.19 -13.34
CA LYS A 5 8.16 -6.50 -12.99
C LYS A 5 8.17 -7.04 -11.55
N SER A 6 8.40 -6.17 -10.57
CA SER A 6 8.17 -6.51 -9.17
C SER A 6 6.67 -6.71 -9.00
N ALA A 7 6.20 -7.96 -9.13
CA ALA A 7 4.80 -8.36 -9.02
C ALA A 7 4.15 -7.92 -7.68
N TYR A 8 4.97 -7.64 -6.67
CA TYR A 8 4.54 -7.21 -5.34
C TYR A 8 4.60 -5.69 -5.12
N PHE A 9 5.26 -4.92 -5.99
CA PHE A 9 5.37 -3.46 -5.82
C PHE A 9 4.04 -2.76 -6.11
N VAL A 10 3.39 -3.13 -7.22
CA VAL A 10 2.09 -2.58 -7.62
C VAL A 10 1.03 -2.79 -6.54
N PRO A 11 0.78 -4.02 -6.03
CA PRO A 11 -0.22 -4.21 -4.98
C PRO A 11 0.17 -3.51 -3.66
N ALA A 12 1.46 -3.50 -3.28
CA ALA A 12 1.89 -2.79 -2.07
C ALA A 12 1.61 -1.28 -2.14
N LEU A 13 1.92 -0.67 -3.28
CA LEU A 13 1.69 0.75 -3.51
C LEU A 13 0.20 1.08 -3.58
N SER A 14 -0.59 0.26 -4.29
CA SER A 14 -2.05 0.44 -4.36
C SER A 14 -2.69 0.38 -2.97
N LEU A 15 -2.30 -0.59 -2.13
CA LEU A 15 -2.82 -0.71 -0.76
C LEU A 15 -2.43 0.49 0.11
N ALA A 16 -1.19 1.00 -0.03
CA ALA A 16 -0.74 2.19 0.69
C ALA A 16 -1.54 3.44 0.28
N LEU A 17 -1.74 3.63 -1.03
CA LEU A 17 -2.52 4.75 -1.56
C LEU A 17 -3.99 4.66 -1.15
N SER A 18 -4.56 3.44 -1.16
CA SER A 18 -5.92 3.22 -0.65
C SER A 18 -6.01 3.51 0.84
N ALA A 19 -5.03 3.12 1.66
CA ALA A 19 -5.03 3.44 3.11
C ALA A 19 -4.95 4.96 3.37
N ALA A 20 -4.19 5.69 2.55
CA ALA A 20 -4.06 7.14 2.62
C ALA A 20 -5.12 7.91 1.80
N MET A 21 -6.18 7.24 1.35
CA MET A 21 -7.17 7.85 0.48
C MET A 21 -8.00 8.91 1.22
N PHE A 22 -8.22 10.03 0.55
CA PHE A 22 -9.08 11.11 1.03
C PHE A 22 -10.29 11.22 0.12
N ARG A 23 -11.45 11.50 0.71
CA ARG A 23 -12.69 11.77 0.01
C ARG A 23 -12.92 13.28 0.02
N PHE A 24 -13.39 13.81 -1.09
CA PHE A 24 -13.89 15.18 -1.15
C PHE A 24 -15.40 15.13 -0.95
N ASP A 25 -15.87 15.69 0.14
CA ASP A 25 -17.29 15.93 0.37
C ASP A 25 -17.60 17.41 0.14
N GLY A 26 -18.88 17.78 0.01
CA GLY A 26 -19.30 19.17 -0.19
C GLY A 26 -18.86 20.13 0.93
N GLN A 27 -18.32 19.59 2.04
CA GLN A 27 -17.77 20.34 3.17
C GLN A 27 -16.21 20.37 3.22
N GLY A 28 -15.51 19.72 2.27
CA GLY A 28 -14.05 19.74 2.19
C GLY A 28 -13.40 18.37 1.99
N MET A 29 -12.07 18.33 2.20
CA MET A 29 -11.27 17.11 2.12
C MET A 29 -11.30 16.39 3.47
N SER A 30 -11.95 15.22 3.53
CA SER A 30 -11.99 14.37 4.70
C SER A 30 -11.24 13.07 4.44
N TRP A 31 -10.68 12.49 5.49
CA TRP A 31 -10.00 11.20 5.36
C TRP A 31 -11.04 10.10 5.14
N MET A 32 -10.86 9.28 4.10
CA MET A 32 -11.87 8.32 3.66
C MET A 32 -12.18 7.25 4.72
N TRP A 33 -11.21 6.95 5.58
CA TRP A 33 -11.34 5.96 6.64
C TRP A 33 -11.57 6.57 8.02
N SER A 34 -11.94 7.85 8.10
CA SER A 34 -12.18 8.51 9.40
C SER A 34 -13.26 7.80 10.22
N ASP A 35 -14.31 7.28 9.57
CA ASP A 35 -15.36 6.50 10.23
C ASP A 35 -14.95 5.04 10.52
N GLN A 36 -13.94 4.52 9.82
CA GLN A 36 -13.50 3.12 9.92
C GLN A 36 -11.97 3.02 9.96
N PRO A 37 -11.31 3.51 11.03
CA PRO A 37 -9.86 3.57 11.11
C PRO A 37 -9.20 2.18 11.06
N PHE A 38 -9.93 1.15 11.46
CA PHE A 38 -9.48 -0.24 11.37
C PHE A 38 -9.25 -0.70 9.92
N VAL A 39 -10.03 -0.21 8.96
CA VAL A 39 -9.84 -0.57 7.54
C VAL A 39 -8.55 0.05 7.00
N ALA A 40 -8.25 1.29 7.37
CA ALA A 40 -6.96 1.90 7.05
C ALA A 40 -5.79 1.14 7.68
N ALA A 41 -5.93 0.70 8.93
CA ALA A 41 -4.90 -0.11 9.61
C ALA A 41 -4.69 -1.46 8.91
N LEU A 42 -5.75 -2.14 8.46
CA LEU A 42 -5.65 -3.37 7.70
C LEU A 42 -4.97 -3.17 6.34
N LEU A 43 -5.34 -2.12 5.59
CA LEU A 43 -4.73 -1.79 4.30
C LEU A 43 -3.25 -1.44 4.47
N ALA A 44 -2.91 -0.66 5.50
CA ALA A 44 -1.53 -0.33 5.82
C ALA A 44 -0.72 -1.57 6.22
N GLY A 45 -1.27 -2.43 7.10
CA GLY A 45 -0.63 -3.68 7.50
C GLY A 45 -0.38 -4.63 6.32
N ALA A 46 -1.37 -4.78 5.44
CA ALA A 46 -1.22 -5.57 4.22
C ALA A 46 -0.15 -4.97 3.29
N SER A 47 -0.13 -3.65 3.11
CA SER A 47 0.91 -2.96 2.33
C SER A 47 2.31 -3.24 2.88
N VAL A 48 2.50 -3.12 4.19
CA VAL A 48 3.78 -3.41 4.86
C VAL A 48 4.20 -4.87 4.63
N ALA A 49 3.28 -5.82 4.71
CA ALA A 49 3.57 -7.23 4.43
C ALA A 49 4.06 -7.44 2.98
N PHE A 50 3.44 -6.79 1.99
CA PHE A 50 3.89 -6.88 0.60
C PHE A 50 5.24 -6.19 0.36
N TRP A 51 5.50 -5.06 1.02
CA TRP A 51 6.81 -4.40 0.99
C TRP A 51 7.90 -5.28 1.61
N TRP A 52 7.60 -5.92 2.74
CA TRP A 52 8.50 -6.87 3.38
C TRP A 52 8.82 -8.04 2.45
N LEU A 53 7.81 -8.65 1.83
CA LEU A 53 7.99 -9.72 0.84
C LEU A 53 8.82 -9.26 -0.37
N LEU A 54 8.64 -8.03 -0.83
CA LEU A 54 9.42 -7.45 -1.92
C LEU A 54 10.90 -7.30 -1.54
N PHE A 55 11.21 -6.81 -0.34
CA PHE A 55 12.59 -6.69 0.15
C PHE A 55 13.22 -8.06 0.42
N ALA A 56 12.52 -8.96 1.11
CA ALA A 56 12.99 -10.32 1.40
C ALA A 56 13.22 -11.13 0.11
N SER A 57 12.42 -10.91 -0.94
CA SER A 57 12.60 -11.56 -2.24
C SER A 57 13.81 -11.01 -3.01
N ARG A 58 14.20 -9.74 -2.77
CA ARG A 58 15.42 -9.14 -3.35
C ARG A 58 16.69 -9.66 -2.68
N GLU A 59 16.66 -9.86 -1.37
CA GLU A 59 17.79 -10.37 -0.58
C GLU A 59 18.23 -11.77 -1.07
N LYS A 60 17.27 -12.65 -1.40
CA LYS A 60 17.56 -14.00 -1.91
C LYS A 60 18.19 -14.06 -3.32
N ARG A 61 18.24 -12.97 -4.08
CA ARG A 61 18.84 -12.95 -5.43
C ARG A 61 20.25 -12.36 -5.49
N GLN A 62 20.78 -11.89 -4.37
CA GLN A 62 22.14 -11.33 -4.28
C GLN A 62 23.12 -12.20 -3.48
N GLY A 63 22.68 -13.37 -2.98
CA GLY A 63 23.51 -14.37 -2.31
C GLY A 63 23.80 -15.57 -3.19
#